data_AF-A0A7K1FSN3-F1
#
_entry.id   AF-A0A7K1FSN3-F1
#
_cell.length_a   1.000
_cell.length_b   1.000
_cell.length_c   1.000
_cell.angle_alpha   90.00
_cell.angle_beta   90.00
_cell.angle_gamma   90.00
#
_symmetry.space_group_name_H-M   'P 1'
#
loop_
_entity.id
_entity.type
_entity.pdbx_description
1 polymer ?
#
loop_
_entity_poly.entity_id
_entity_poly.type
_entity_poly.pdbx_seq_one_letter_code
_entity_poly.pdbx_strand_id
1 'polypeptide(L)'
;MTVVTRGFQRDDAVWKARLQSVLMHAAAHGRLPGQGQSAAPAERSLALWLANQRREHSCGLMPSDRVEQLDSTLPGWRGRHRW
;
A
#
# COMPACT_ATOMS: atom_id res chain seq x y z
N MET A 1 5.14 19.19 -15.37
CA MET A 1 3.69 18.89 -15.25
C MET A 1 3.56 17.42 -14.93
N THR A 2 3.35 17.05 -13.66
CA THR A 2 3.32 15.63 -13.25
C THR A 2 1.87 15.14 -13.28
N VAL A 3 1.50 14.43 -14.34
CA VAL A 3 0.20 13.75 -14.39
C VAL A 3 0.28 12.55 -13.44
N VAL A 4 -0.28 12.70 -12.25
CA VAL A 4 -0.47 11.59 -11.30
C VAL A 4 -1.70 10.81 -11.74
N THR A 5 -1.54 9.94 -12.73
CA THR A 5 -2.60 9.02 -13.15
C THR A 5 -2.72 7.90 -12.10
N ARG A 6 -3.55 8.12 -11.07
CA ARG A 6 -3.91 7.10 -10.08
C ARG A 6 -4.91 6.10 -10.69
N GLY A 7 -4.40 5.02 -11.25
CA GLY A 7 -5.19 3.85 -11.66
C GLY A 7 -4.32 2.81 -12.36
N PHE A 8 -4.37 1.58 -11.86
CA PHE A 8 -3.70 0.37 -12.35
C PHE A 8 -2.18 0.51 -12.52
N GLN A 9 -1.42 0.19 -11.46
CA GLN A 9 0.03 0.03 -11.61
C GLN A 9 0.31 -1.20 -12.49
N ARG A 10 0.67 -1.01 -13.75
CA ARG A 10 0.98 -2.10 -14.69
C ARG A 10 2.27 -2.84 -14.38
N ASP A 11 3.22 -2.18 -13.72
CA ASP A 11 4.55 -2.71 -13.46
C ASP A 11 4.59 -3.48 -12.13
N ASP A 12 4.67 -4.80 -12.21
CA ASP A 12 4.76 -5.69 -11.06
C ASP A 12 6.05 -5.52 -10.25
N ALA A 13 7.17 -5.15 -10.88
CA ALA A 13 8.43 -4.93 -10.16
C ALA A 13 8.33 -3.69 -9.27
N VAL A 14 7.77 -2.60 -9.80
CA VAL A 14 7.50 -1.38 -9.02
C VAL A 14 6.48 -1.65 -7.92
N TRP A 15 5.42 -2.41 -8.21
CA TRP A 15 4.41 -2.79 -7.22
C TRP A 15 5.03 -3.62 -6.08
N LYS A 16 5.85 -4.63 -6.40
CA LYS A 16 6.55 -5.47 -5.42
C LYS A 16 7.53 -4.66 -4.57
N ALA A 17 8.29 -3.73 -5.17
CA ALA A 17 9.20 -2.85 -4.45
C ALA A 17 8.46 -1.95 -3.44
N ARG A 18 7.27 -1.45 -3.81
CA ARG A 18 6.43 -0.66 -2.91
C ARG A 18 5.86 -1.51 -1.78
N LEU A 19 5.41 -2.73 -2.05
CA LEU A 19 5.00 -3.68 -1.03
C LEU A 19 6.13 -3.94 -0.03
N GLN A 20 7.35 -4.21 -0.51
CA GLN A 20 8.53 -4.39 0.36
C GLN A 20 8.78 -3.18 1.25
N SER A 21 8.65 -1.95 0.72
CA SER A 21 8.79 -0.74 1.53
C SER A 21 7.73 -0.63 2.64
N VAL A 22 6.49 -1.06 2.37
CA VAL A 22 5.43 -1.11 3.39
C VAL A 22 5.73 -2.18 4.45
N LEU A 23 6.19 -3.35 4.04
CA LEU A 23 6.56 -4.44 4.97
C LEU A 23 7.70 -4.02 5.88
N MET A 24 8.75 -3.37 5.34
CA MET A 24 9.85 -2.83 6.14
C MET A 24 9.36 -1.78 7.14
N HIS A 25 8.46 -0.88 6.72
CA HIS A 25 7.87 0.10 7.65
C HIS A 25 7.07 -0.59 8.76
N ALA A 26 6.25 -1.58 8.41
CA ALA A 26 5.45 -2.32 9.38
C ALA A 26 6.33 -3.08 10.38
N ALA A 27 7.42 -3.71 9.91
CA ALA A 27 8.38 -4.38 10.77
C ALA A 27 9.12 -3.40 11.70
N ALA A 28 9.52 -2.23 11.19
CA ALA A 28 10.27 -1.24 11.96
C ALA A 28 9.41 -0.50 13.01
N HIS A 29 8.14 -0.23 12.71
CA HIS A 29 7.27 0.60 13.55
C HIS A 29 6.15 -0.20 14.26
N GLY A 30 5.99 -1.49 13.96
CA GLY A 30 4.89 -2.31 14.49
C GLY A 30 3.51 -1.91 13.99
N ARG A 31 3.42 -1.04 12.97
CA ARG A 31 2.15 -0.55 12.42
C ARG A 31 2.25 -0.26 10.94
N LEU A 32 1.10 -0.32 10.26
CA LEU A 32 1.01 0.14 8.88
C LEU A 32 1.30 1.65 8.77
N PRO A 33 1.85 2.09 7.62
CA PRO A 33 2.12 3.50 7.38
C PRO A 33 0.82 4.31 7.47
N GLY A 34 0.91 5.50 8.06
CA GLY A 34 -0.20 6.42 8.26
C GLY A 34 -0.05 7.74 7.50
N GLN A 35 -1.15 8.51 7.44
CA GLN A 35 -1.16 9.91 6.96
C GLN A 35 -1.12 10.91 8.12
N GLY A 36 -0.62 10.51 9.30
CA GLY A 36 -0.60 11.37 10.48
C GLY A 36 0.17 12.68 10.24
N GLN A 37 -0.17 13.73 11.00
CA GLN A 37 0.53 15.01 10.91
C GLN A 37 2.03 14.86 11.20
N SER A 38 2.38 13.96 12.13
CA SER A 38 3.77 13.63 12.48
C SER A 38 4.46 12.63 11.53
N ALA A 39 3.76 12.10 10.51
CA ALA A 39 4.35 11.12 9.60
C ALA A 39 5.37 11.78 8.67
N ALA A 40 6.53 11.14 8.48
CA ALA A 40 7.51 11.62 7.52
C ALA A 40 6.95 11.59 6.08
N PRO A 41 7.42 12.43 5.15
CA PRO A 41 6.97 12.42 3.76
C PRO A 41 7.01 11.03 3.09
N ALA A 42 8.03 10.22 3.42
CA ALA A 42 8.16 8.85 2.93
C ALA A 42 7.04 7.93 3.45
N GLU A 43 6.71 7.99 4.74
CA GLU A 43 5.59 7.23 5.32
C GLU A 43 4.27 7.63 4.65
N ARG A 44 4.06 8.93 4.42
CA ARG A 44 2.85 9.40 3.73
C ARG A 44 2.76 8.86 2.29
N SER A 45 3.87 8.73 1.59
CA SER A 45 3.89 8.10 0.26
C SER A 45 3.44 6.64 0.31
N LEU A 46 3.92 5.87 1.30
CA LEU A 46 3.56 4.47 1.49
C LEU A 46 2.09 4.28 1.88
N ALA A 47 1.59 5.12 2.78
CA ALA A 47 0.20 5.10 3.19
C ALA A 47 -0.76 5.46 2.04
N LEU A 48 -0.37 6.39 1.16
CA LEU A 48 -1.11 6.68 -0.05
C LEU A 48 -1.11 5.49 -1.02
N TRP A 49 0.03 4.81 -1.19
CA TRP A 49 0.11 3.61 -2.00
C TRP A 49 -0.84 2.52 -1.48
N LEU A 50 -0.87 2.30 -0.17
CA LEU A 50 -1.77 1.34 0.47
C LEU A 50 -3.25 1.71 0.30
N ALA A 51 -3.58 3.00 0.36
CA ALA A 51 -4.93 3.49 0.09
C ALA A 51 -5.35 3.23 -1.37
N ASN A 52 -4.44 3.35 -2.33
CA ASN A 52 -4.72 2.98 -3.72
C ASN A 52 -4.96 1.48 -3.87
N GLN A 53 -4.19 0.63 -3.19
CA GLN A 53 -4.41 -0.83 -3.21
C GLN A 53 -5.82 -1.19 -2.71
N ARG A 54 -6.25 -0.58 -1.60
CA ARG A 54 -7.62 -0.76 -1.07
C ARG A 54 -8.68 -0.33 -2.09
N ARG A 55 -8.47 0.80 -2.75
CA ARG A 55 -9.40 1.30 -3.78
C ARG A 55 -9.47 0.34 -4.97
N GLU A 56 -8.33 -0.11 -5.51
CA GLU A 56 -8.29 -1.06 -6.62
C GLU A 56 -8.99 -2.37 -6.27
N HIS A 57 -8.77 -2.90 -5.06
CA HIS A 57 -9.47 -4.08 -4.57
C HIS A 57 -10.98 -3.84 -4.44
N SER A 58 -11.41 -2.73 -3.84
CA SER A 58 -12.85 -2.42 -3.69
C SER A 58 -13.57 -2.21 -5.02
N CYS A 59 -12.86 -1.77 -6.05
CA CYS A 59 -13.39 -1.59 -7.40
C CYS A 59 -13.31 -2.86 -8.25
N GLY A 60 -12.78 -3.98 -7.72
CA GLY A 60 -12.58 -5.22 -8.49
C GLY A 60 -11.53 -5.10 -9.60
N LEU A 61 -10.63 -4.11 -9.51
CA LEU A 61 -9.59 -3.83 -10.52
C LEU A 61 -8.23 -4.44 -10.17
N MET A 62 -8.09 -5.02 -8.97
CA MET A 62 -6.85 -5.62 -8.51
C MET A 62 -6.70 -7.06 -9.05
N PRO A 63 -5.58 -7.41 -9.71
CA PRO A 63 -5.27 -8.79 -10.09
C PRO A 63 -5.26 -9.74 -8.88
N SER A 64 -5.75 -10.97 -9.07
CA SER A 64 -5.82 -12.01 -8.03
C SER A 64 -4.51 -12.22 -7.30
N ASP A 65 -3.41 -12.28 -8.04
CA ASP A 65 -2.08 -12.60 -7.50
C ASP A 65 -1.60 -11.50 -6.54
N ARG A 66 -1.99 -10.24 -6.79
CA ARG A 66 -1.70 -9.12 -5.88
C ARG A 66 -2.55 -9.17 -4.63
N VAL A 67 -3.81 -9.60 -4.74
CA VAL A 67 -4.68 -9.82 -3.59
C VAL A 67 -4.09 -10.90 -2.69
N GLU A 68 -3.72 -12.04 -3.26
CA GLU A 68 -3.12 -13.17 -2.53
C GLU A 68 -1.79 -12.75 -1.87
N GLN A 69 -0.96 -12.00 -2.59
CA GLN A 69 0.30 -11.52 -2.03
C GLN A 69 0.08 -10.54 -0.86
N LEU A 70 -0.88 -9.63 -0.95
CA LEU A 70 -1.21 -8.71 0.15
C LEU A 70 -1.82 -9.45 1.34
N ASP A 71 -2.68 -10.43 1.10
CA ASP A 71 -3.30 -11.25 2.14
C ASP A 71 -2.29 -12.08 2.92
N SER A 72 -1.32 -12.66 2.22
CA SER A 72 -0.28 -13.49 2.84
C SER A 72 0.77 -12.66 3.59
N THR A 73 1.12 -11.47 3.09
CA THR A 73 2.27 -10.72 3.63
C THR A 73 1.90 -9.55 4.54
N LEU A 74 0.71 -8.97 4.39
CA LEU A 74 0.35 -7.73 5.07
C LEU A 74 -1.01 -7.82 5.78
N PRO A 75 -1.13 -8.60 6.86
CA PRO A 75 -2.37 -8.71 7.63
C PRO A 75 -2.95 -7.33 8.00
N GLY A 76 -4.25 -7.15 7.77
CA GLY A 76 -4.94 -5.89 8.06
C GLY A 76 -4.82 -4.82 6.96
N TRP A 77 -4.17 -5.11 5.81
CA TRP A 77 -4.08 -4.17 4.70
C TRP A 77 -5.44 -3.71 4.17
N ARG A 78 -6.49 -4.54 4.26
CA ARG A 78 -7.86 -4.22 3.82
C ARG A 78 -8.59 -3.24 4.74
N GLY A 79 -8.25 -3.24 6.03
CA GLY A 79 -8.92 -2.43 7.02
C GLY A 79 -8.21 -1.12 7.27
N ARG A 80 -8.89 -0.21 7.99
CA ARG A 80 -8.22 0.81 8.79
C ARG A 80 -7.89 0.22 10.17
N HIS A 81 -7.36 -1.01 10.21
CA HIS A 81 -7.02 -1.63 11.48
C HIS A 81 -5.84 -0.91 12.11
N ARG A 82 -6.22 -0.13 13.13
CA ARG A 82 -5.38 0.44 14.15
C ARG A 82 -4.99 -0.72 15.08
N TRP A 83 -3.74 -1.15 14.92
CA TRP A 83 -3.02 -1.89 15.95
C TRP A 83 -2.82 -1.00 17.16
#